data_AF-A0A927VX58-F1
#
_entry.id   AF-A0A927VX58-F1
#
_cell.length_a   1.000
_cell.length_b   1.000
_cell.length_c   1.000
_cell.angle_alpha   90.00
_cell.angle_beta   90.00
_cell.angle_gamma   90.00
#
_symmetry.space_group_name_H-M   'P 1'
#
loop_
_entity.id
_entity.type
_entity.pdbx_description
1 polymer ?
#
loop_
_entity_poly.entity_id
_entity_poly.type
_entity_poly.pdbx_seq_one_letter_code
_entity_poly.pdbx_strand_id
1 'polypeptide(L)'
;MTILELEENLNELDISGDLYSLMSGGLPNEKLCIVKEDVWQVYYSERGNKSGLKEFQTESEACEYFLKKMKRYARMIAETKL
;
A
#
# COMPACT_ATOMS: atom_id res chain seq x y z
N MET A 1 1.31 -14.14 0.01
CA MET A 1 0.12 -13.26 0.01
C MET A 1 -0.16 -12.79 -1.40
N THR A 2 -1.37 -13.02 -1.90
CA THR A 2 -1.88 -12.46 -3.16
C THR A 2 -2.49 -11.07 -2.92
N ILE A 3 -2.82 -10.33 -3.98
CA ILE A 3 -3.56 -9.07 -3.90
C ILE A 3 -4.93 -9.27 -3.24
N LEU A 4 -5.60 -10.38 -3.51
CA LEU A 4 -6.91 -10.70 -2.89
C LEU A 4 -6.75 -10.88 -1.38
N GLU A 5 -5.78 -11.69 -0.95
CA GLU A 5 -5.48 -11.89 0.47
C GLU A 5 -5.04 -10.58 1.14
N LEU A 6 -4.31 -9.70 0.42
CA LEU A 6 -3.95 -8.38 0.91
C LEU A 6 -5.20 -7.51 1.16
N GLU A 7 -6.11 -7.45 0.20
CA GLU A 7 -7.35 -6.68 0.32
C GLU A 7 -8.21 -7.17 1.50
N GLU A 8 -8.37 -8.49 1.65
CA GLU A 8 -9.02 -9.11 2.80
C GLU A 8 -8.37 -8.69 4.12
N ASN A 9 -7.04 -8.77 4.22
CA ASN A 9 -6.30 -8.34 5.41
C ASN A 9 -6.50 -6.84 5.72
N LEU A 10 -6.56 -5.96 4.71
CA LEU A 10 -6.77 -4.53 4.93
C LEU A 10 -8.19 -4.26 5.44
N ASN A 11 -9.19 -4.99 4.92
CA ASN A 11 -10.58 -4.90 5.36
C ASN A 11 -10.77 -5.41 6.79
N GLU A 12 -10.15 -6.54 7.16
CA GLU A 12 -10.19 -7.07 8.53
C GLU A 12 -9.56 -6.11 9.56
N LEU A 13 -8.61 -5.28 9.13
CA LEU A 13 -7.96 -4.27 9.96
C LEU A 13 -8.69 -2.92 9.99
N ASP A 14 -9.85 -2.81 9.33
CA ASP A 14 -10.64 -1.58 9.18
C ASP A 14 -9.81 -0.40 8.62
N ILE A 15 -8.90 -0.71 7.69
CA ILE A 15 -8.06 0.30 7.04
C ILE A 15 -8.84 0.90 5.87
N SER A 16 -9.12 2.20 5.94
CA SER A 16 -9.84 2.91 4.88
C SER A 16 -9.16 2.78 3.52
N GLY A 17 -9.95 2.45 2.49
CA GLY A 17 -9.55 2.42 1.08
C GLY A 17 -9.07 3.76 0.52
N ASP A 18 -9.32 4.87 1.23
CA ASP A 18 -8.77 6.18 0.86
C ASP A 18 -7.25 6.25 1.04
N LEU A 19 -6.67 5.39 1.89
CA LEU A 19 -5.24 5.39 2.19
C LEU A 19 -4.39 4.59 1.20
N TYR A 20 -5.03 3.81 0.32
CA TYR A 20 -4.32 2.91 -0.58
C TYR A 20 -4.92 2.79 -1.98
N SER A 21 -4.09 2.31 -2.91
CA SER A 21 -4.50 1.93 -4.26
C SER A 21 -3.89 0.58 -4.63
N LEU A 22 -4.74 -0.38 -4.97
CA LEU A 22 -4.34 -1.71 -5.40
C LEU A 22 -4.45 -1.79 -6.93
N MET A 23 -3.37 -2.18 -7.60
CA MET A 23 -3.29 -2.52 -9.02
C MET A 23 -3.65 -1.43 -10.05
N SER A 24 -4.09 -0.25 -9.63
CA SER A 24 -4.44 0.84 -10.56
C SER A 24 -3.22 1.56 -11.11
N GLY A 25 -2.11 1.58 -10.36
CA GLY A 25 -0.92 2.35 -10.69
C GLY A 25 -1.15 3.87 -10.64
N GLY A 26 -0.36 4.62 -11.41
CA GLY A 26 -0.50 6.07 -11.53
C GLY A 26 -0.06 6.84 -10.29
N LEU A 27 -0.63 8.05 -10.12
CA LEU A 27 -0.24 9.01 -9.08
C LEU A 27 -1.45 9.53 -8.27
N PRO A 28 -2.28 8.65 -7.67
CA PRO A 28 -3.37 9.09 -6.79
C PRO A 28 -2.81 9.84 -5.58
N ASN A 29 -3.42 10.96 -5.20
CA ASN A 29 -2.87 11.82 -4.15
C ASN A 29 -3.04 11.19 -2.75
N GLU A 30 -1.97 11.21 -1.95
CA GLU A 30 -1.89 10.74 -0.56
C GLU A 30 -2.26 9.25 -0.39
N LYS A 31 -1.75 8.39 -1.28
CA LYS A 31 -2.03 6.94 -1.24
C LYS A 31 -0.77 6.09 -1.28
N LEU A 32 -0.75 5.02 -0.47
CA LEU A 32 0.20 3.92 -0.68
C LEU A 32 -0.29 3.03 -1.82
N CYS A 33 0.54 2.84 -2.84
CA CYS A 33 0.17 2.14 -4.06
C CYS A 33 0.95 0.83 -4.18
N ILE A 34 0.29 -0.22 -4.68
CA ILE A 34 0.92 -1.45 -5.18
C ILE A 34 0.45 -1.70 -6.60
N VAL A 35 1.38 -1.98 -7.52
CA VAL A 35 1.06 -2.25 -8.93
C VAL A 35 2.05 -3.25 -9.53
N LYS A 36 1.57 -4.05 -10.48
CA LYS A 36 2.42 -4.87 -11.35
C LYS A 36 2.63 -4.11 -12.67
N GLU A 37 3.81 -3.52 -12.83
CA GLU A 37 4.33 -3.10 -14.13
C GLU A 37 5.29 -4.22 -14.62
N ASP A 38 6.52 -3.90 -15.01
CA ASP A 38 7.54 -4.92 -15.31
C ASP A 38 7.88 -5.77 -14.06
N VAL A 39 7.99 -5.09 -12.92
CA VAL A 39 8.18 -5.67 -11.59
C VAL A 39 7.03 -5.25 -10.67
N TRP A 40 6.90 -5.91 -9.54
CA TRP A 40 5.97 -5.45 -8.52
C TRP A 40 6.54 -4.21 -7.86
N GLN A 41 5.79 -3.11 -7.87
CA GLN A 41 6.20 -1.85 -7.26
C GLN A 41 5.30 -1.54 -6.07
N VAL A 42 5.90 -1.07 -4.98
CA VAL A 42 5.21 -0.41 -3.88
C VAL A 42 5.80 0.98 -3.71
N TYR A 43 4.95 2.01 -3.74
CA TYR A 43 5.37 3.40 -3.59
C TYR A 43 4.28 4.21 -2.90
N TYR A 44 4.67 5.31 -2.24
CA TYR A 44 3.72 6.32 -1.80
C TYR A 44 3.54 7.34 -2.93
N SER A 45 2.31 7.74 -3.19
CA SER A 45 2.00 8.76 -4.19
C SER A 45 1.49 10.01 -3.51
N GLU A 46 2.20 11.12 -3.70
CA GLU A 46 1.88 12.41 -3.10
C GLU A 46 2.24 13.53 -4.06
N ARG A 47 1.33 14.50 -4.22
CA ARG A 47 1.58 15.72 -5.02
C ARG A 47 2.13 15.44 -6.42
N GLY A 48 1.63 14.39 -7.07
CA GLY A 48 2.04 13.98 -8.41
C GLY A 48 3.42 13.30 -8.51
N ASN A 49 3.96 12.78 -7.41
CA ASN A 49 5.26 12.11 -7.39
C ASN A 49 5.18 10.74 -6.70
N LYS A 50 5.99 9.78 -7.16
CA LYS A 50 6.27 8.53 -6.43
C LYS A 50 7.38 8.81 -5.41
N SER A 51 7.14 8.53 -4.13
CA SER A 51 8.16 8.54 -3.07
C SER A 51 8.28 7.15 -2.44
N GLY A 52 9.47 6.82 -1.93
CA GLY A 52 9.72 5.54 -1.26
C GLY A 52 9.50 4.30 -2.14
N LEU A 53 9.68 4.43 -3.46
CA LEU A 53 9.55 3.33 -4.42
C LEU A 53 10.42 2.15 -4.00
N LYS A 54 9.80 0.98 -3.96
CA LYS A 54 10.45 -0.31 -3.75
C LYS A 54 9.94 -1.32 -4.76
N GLU A 55 10.86 -2.11 -5.28
CA GLU A 55 10.59 -3.10 -6.31
C GLU A 55 10.76 -4.52 -5.76
N PHE A 56 9.93 -5.43 -6.24
CA PHE A 56 9.88 -6.82 -5.82
C PHE A 56 9.70 -7.74 -7.03
N GLN A 57 10.24 -8.95 -6.93
CA GLN A 57 10.12 -9.94 -8.00
C GLN A 57 8.78 -10.67 -7.93
N THR A 58 8.29 -10.92 -6.72
CA THR A 58 7.06 -11.67 -6.51
C THR A 58 5.94 -10.81 -5.93
N GLU A 59 4.71 -11.26 -6.18
CA GLU A 59 3.51 -10.67 -5.59
C GLU A 59 3.55 -10.75 -4.06
N SER A 60 3.95 -11.91 -3.53
CA SER A 60 4.00 -12.16 -2.09
C SER A 60 4.86 -11.15 -1.36
N GLU A 61 6.08 -10.92 -1.84
CA GLU A 61 7.01 -9.97 -1.21
C GLU A 61 6.46 -8.54 -1.22
N ALA A 62 5.85 -8.12 -2.34
CA ALA A 62 5.27 -6.80 -2.48
C ALA A 62 4.07 -6.62 -1.54
N CYS A 63 3.15 -7.59 -1.53
CA CYS A 63 1.98 -7.60 -0.66
C CYS A 63 2.37 -7.60 0.82
N GLU A 64 3.33 -8.44 1.23
CA GLU A 64 3.82 -8.50 2.62
C GLU A 64 4.45 -7.18 3.07
N TYR A 65 5.26 -6.57 2.19
CA TYR A 65 5.83 -5.25 2.46
C TYR A 65 4.74 -4.17 2.56
N PHE A 66 3.76 -4.21 1.67
CA PHE A 66 2.63 -3.29 1.65
C PHE A 66 1.83 -3.36 2.97
N LEU A 67 1.40 -4.55 3.37
CA LEU A 67 0.62 -4.76 4.59
C LEU A 67 1.40 -4.30 5.83
N LYS A 68 2.71 -4.57 5.89
CA LYS A 68 3.58 -4.10 6.98
C LYS A 68 3.59 -2.57 7.06
N LYS A 69 3.62 -1.87 5.93
CA LYS A 69 3.55 -0.40 5.89
C LYS A 69 2.19 0.10 6.36
N MET A 70 1.11 -0.50 5.89
CA MET A 70 -0.25 -0.11 6.28
C MET A 70 -0.52 -0.31 7.77
N LYS A 71 -0.10 -1.44 8.36
CA LYS A 71 -0.18 -1.67 9.81
C LYS A 71 0.55 -0.59 10.62
N ARG A 72 1.72 -0.15 10.13
CA ARG A 72 2.47 0.95 10.76
C ARG A 72 1.76 2.29 10.62
N TYR A 73 1.19 2.60 9.46
CA TYR A 73 0.42 3.83 9.24
C TYR A 73 -0.84 3.88 10.11
N ALA A 74 -1.62 2.80 10.13
CA ALA A 74 -2.82 2.68 10.96
C ALA A 74 -2.50 2.92 12.45
N ARG A 75 -1.40 2.34 12.95
CA ARG A 75 -0.92 2.58 14.32
C ARG A 75 -0.58 4.05 14.59
N MET A 76 0.18 4.70 13.71
CA MET A 76 0.56 6.10 13.89
C MET A 76 -0.66 7.05 13.86
N ILE A 77 -1.64 6.77 12.99
CA ILE A 77 -2.88 7.55 12.92
C ILE A 77 -3.69 7.38 14.22
N ALA A 78 -3.78 6.17 14.75
CA ALA A 78 -4.47 5.92 16.02
C ALA A 78 -3.80 6.66 17.19
N GLU A 79 -2.46 6.70 17.23
CA GLU A 79 -1.69 7.40 18.26
C GLU A 79 -1.77 8.93 18.14
N THR A 80 -2.01 9.49 16.94
CA THR A 80 -2.10 10.95 16.70
C THR A 80 -3.51 11.51 16.95
N LYS A 81 -4.53 10.64 17.04
CA LYS A 81 -5.92 11.02 17.35
C LYS A 81 -6.23 11.06 18.85
N LEU A 82 -5.23 10.81 19.71
CA LEU A 82 -5.26 10.98 21.17
C LEU A 82 -4.66 12.34 21.56
#